data_AF-A0A8D0EJ11-F1
#
_entry.id   AF-A0A8D0EJ11-F1
#
_cell.length_a   1.000
_cell.length_b   1.000
_cell.length_c   1.000
_cell.angle_alpha   90.00
_cell.angle_beta   90.00
_cell.angle_gamma   90.00
#
_symmetry.space_group_name_H-M   'P 1'
#
loop_
_entity.id
_entity.type
_entity.pdbx_description
1 polymer ?
#
loop_
_entity_poly.entity_id
_entity_poly.type
_entity_poly.pdbx_seq_one_letter_code
_entity_poly.pdbx_strand_id
1 'polypeptide(L)'
;MFRVFFLQKVESWLQHLEDTVHKTVRLCIVEVMLAYEEKQREQWVFDCPAQVMLKYNNGRWYWDPSGLRGLPKPFQDTQLNALITKIMTCCTIDVHTRDVVANLVTQKVCVWIAFAWLSQLRHRWGDAQKHCFANMCDAQFRYFYESLGNNPRLIITPLTDRYANNHFSCVQVLHYSNPVSPPNEWCCCRTS
;
A
#
# COMPACT_ATOMS: atom_id res chain seq x y z
N MET A 1 7.29 -38.72 18.19
CA MET A 1 8.49 -37.85 18.33
C MET A 1 8.99 -37.29 16.99
N PHE A 2 9.13 -38.09 15.93
CA PHE A 2 9.56 -37.62 14.59
C PHE A 2 8.64 -36.55 13.93
N ARG A 3 7.33 -36.63 14.12
CA ARG A 3 6.36 -35.67 13.53
C ARG A 3 6.51 -34.25 14.08
N VAL A 4 6.87 -34.09 15.35
CA VAL A 4 7.05 -32.78 16.00
C VAL A 4 8.36 -32.11 15.54
N PHE A 5 9.44 -32.88 15.43
CA PHE A 5 10.73 -32.39 14.91
C PHE A 5 10.65 -31.93 13.45
N PHE A 6 9.86 -32.63 12.62
CA PHE A 6 9.68 -32.24 11.22
C PHE A 6 8.86 -30.95 11.09
N LEU A 7 7.80 -30.81 11.91
CA LEU A 7 6.99 -29.58 11.95
C LEU A 7 7.81 -28.36 12.41
N GLN A 8 8.63 -28.48 13.46
CA GLN A 8 9.49 -27.38 13.91
C GLN A 8 10.52 -26.93 12.86
N LYS A 9 11.07 -27.87 12.07
CA LYS A 9 11.99 -27.55 10.97
C LYS A 9 11.28 -26.83 9.82
N VAL A 10 10.04 -27.22 9.50
CA VAL A 10 9.23 -26.56 8.48
C VAL A 10 8.80 -25.17 8.93
N GLU A 11 8.36 -25.00 10.17
CA GLU A 11 7.99 -23.70 10.75
C GLU A 11 9.19 -22.74 10.77
N SER A 12 10.36 -23.21 11.20
CA SER A 12 11.57 -22.38 11.18
C SER A 12 11.97 -21.96 9.76
N TRP A 13 11.82 -22.84 8.78
CA TRP A 13 12.07 -22.51 7.38
C TRP A 13 11.04 -21.51 6.83
N LEU A 14 9.75 -21.69 7.13
CA LEU A 14 8.68 -20.79 6.72
C LEU A 14 8.87 -19.39 7.33
N GLN A 15 9.24 -19.30 8.61
CA GLN A 15 9.53 -18.04 9.27
C GLN A 15 10.70 -17.31 8.60
N HIS A 16 11.74 -18.05 8.22
CA HIS A 16 12.89 -17.47 7.52
C HIS A 16 12.52 -17.00 6.11
N LEU A 17 11.67 -17.75 5.41
CA LEU A 17 11.13 -17.35 4.11
C LEU A 17 10.31 -16.06 4.23
N GLU A 18 9.40 -15.99 5.21
CA GLU A 18 8.58 -14.82 5.49
C GLU A 18 9.45 -13.59 5.79
N ASP A 19 10.43 -13.74 6.69
CA ASP A 19 11.39 -12.67 7.01
C ASP A 19 12.17 -12.19 5.78
N THR A 20 12.55 -13.12 4.90
CA THR A 20 13.26 -12.80 3.66
C THR A 20 12.37 -12.04 2.70
N VAL A 21 11.11 -12.45 2.53
CA VAL A 21 10.12 -11.75 1.71
C VAL A 21 9.89 -10.33 2.24
N HIS A 22 9.66 -10.18 3.54
CA HIS A 22 9.45 -8.87 4.18
C HIS A 22 10.64 -7.92 3.98
N LYS A 23 11.88 -8.42 4.17
CA LYS A 23 13.10 -7.64 3.93
C LYS A 23 13.23 -7.24 2.46
N THR A 24 12.97 -8.16 1.54
CA THR A 24 13.06 -7.92 0.09
C THR A 24 12.08 -6.83 -0.34
N VAL A 25 10.81 -6.95 0.03
CA VAL A 25 9.79 -5.94 -0.31
C VAL A 25 10.15 -4.58 0.28
N ARG A 26 10.66 -4.52 1.52
CA ARG A 26 11.12 -3.27 2.13
C ARG A 26 12.27 -2.64 1.35
N LEU A 27 13.28 -3.41 0.96
CA LEU A 27 14.42 -2.90 0.19
C LEU A 27 13.98 -2.37 -1.18
N CYS A 28 13.14 -3.13 -1.90
CA CYS A 28 12.59 -2.67 -3.17
C CYS A 28 11.79 -1.37 -3.03
N ILE A 29 11.04 -1.18 -1.94
CA ILE A 29 10.34 0.09 -1.69
C ILE A 29 11.34 1.25 -1.56
N VAL A 30 12.40 1.07 -0.78
CA VAL A 30 13.41 2.12 -0.58
C VAL A 30 14.14 2.45 -1.88
N GLU A 31 14.60 1.44 -2.62
CA GLU A 31 15.28 1.64 -3.90
C GLU A 31 14.41 2.39 -4.91
N VAL A 32 13.14 2.01 -5.00
CA VAL A 32 12.18 2.64 -5.92
C VAL A 32 11.85 4.08 -5.50
N MET A 33 11.76 4.35 -4.19
CA MET A 33 11.56 5.70 -3.67
C MET A 33 12.71 6.63 -4.05
N LEU A 34 13.94 6.14 -3.98
CA LEU A 34 15.14 6.89 -4.36
C LEU A 34 15.25 7.06 -5.88
N ALA A 35 14.96 6.01 -6.66
CA ALA A 35 15.10 6.02 -8.12
C ALA A 35 14.02 6.86 -8.86
N TYR A 36 12.90 7.21 -8.20
CA TYR A 36 11.83 7.96 -8.85
C TYR A 36 12.25 9.38 -9.25
N GLU A 37 13.09 10.05 -8.45
CA GLU A 37 13.51 11.43 -8.74
C GLU A 37 14.41 11.52 -9.98
N GLU A 38 15.04 10.40 -10.36
CA GLU A 38 16.02 10.34 -11.45
C GLU A 38 15.43 9.87 -12.79
N LYS A 39 14.28 9.19 -12.79
CA LYS A 39 13.73 8.50 -13.98
C LYS A 39 12.40 9.08 -14.48
N GLN A 40 12.21 9.02 -15.80
CA GLN A 40 10.92 9.33 -16.43
C GLN A 40 9.86 8.28 -16.04
N ARG A 41 8.63 8.72 -15.71
CA ARG A 41 7.54 7.89 -15.18
C ARG A 41 7.24 6.64 -16.02
N GLU A 42 7.31 6.77 -17.34
CA GLU A 42 7.04 5.68 -18.28
C GLU A 42 8.02 4.52 -18.10
N GLN A 43 9.31 4.81 -17.97
CA GLN A 43 10.35 3.78 -17.74
C GLN A 43 10.29 3.25 -16.29
N TRP A 44 10.02 4.13 -15.33
CA TRP A 44 9.89 3.75 -13.93
C TRP A 44 8.77 2.73 -13.68
N VAL A 45 7.66 2.81 -14.43
CA VAL A 45 6.54 1.85 -14.34
C VAL A 45 6.95 0.42 -14.72
N PHE A 46 7.92 0.25 -15.62
CA PHE A 46 8.40 -1.07 -16.03
C PHE A 46 9.43 -1.66 -15.07
N ASP A 47 10.32 -0.81 -14.55
CA ASP A 47 11.42 -1.22 -13.66
C ASP A 47 10.93 -1.60 -12.25
N CYS A 48 9.80 -1.03 -11.81
CA CYS A 48 9.31 -1.21 -10.45
C CYS A 48 8.35 -2.39 -10.30
N PRO A 49 8.45 -3.18 -9.21
CA PRO A 49 7.41 -4.13 -8.85
C PRO A 49 6.07 -3.41 -8.65
N ALA A 50 4.99 -4.00 -9.16
CA ALA A 50 3.65 -3.38 -9.19
C ALA A 50 3.20 -2.91 -7.79
N GLN A 51 3.38 -3.76 -6.78
CA GLN A 51 3.03 -3.44 -5.40
C GLN A 51 3.76 -2.20 -4.87
N VAL A 52 5.04 -2.04 -5.20
CA VAL A 52 5.86 -0.93 -4.73
C VAL A 52 5.41 0.38 -5.39
N MET A 53 5.18 0.33 -6.70
CA MET A 53 4.70 1.48 -7.46
C MET A 53 3.39 2.04 -6.89
N LEU A 54 2.46 1.15 -6.55
CA LEU A 54 1.13 1.52 -6.04
C LEU A 54 1.21 2.18 -4.66
N LYS A 55 2.09 1.67 -3.78
CA LYS A 55 2.33 2.26 -2.46
C LYS A 55 2.98 3.64 -2.56
N TYR A 56 3.91 3.79 -3.51
CA TYR A 56 4.58 5.05 -3.76
C TYR A 56 3.64 6.11 -4.33
N ASN A 57 2.88 5.79 -5.39
CA ASN A 57 1.94 6.73 -5.99
C ASN A 57 0.93 7.23 -4.96
N ASN A 58 0.31 6.33 -4.19
CA ASN A 58 -0.63 6.73 -3.14
C ASN A 58 0.00 7.59 -2.03
N GLY A 59 1.32 7.52 -1.79
CA GLY A 59 2.00 8.43 -0.87
C GLY A 59 2.34 9.79 -1.49
N ARG A 60 2.87 9.78 -2.72
CA ARG A 60 3.41 10.97 -3.39
C ARG A 60 2.36 12.03 -3.73
N TRP A 61 1.16 11.61 -4.14
CA TRP A 61 0.05 12.53 -4.43
C TRP A 61 -0.32 13.45 -3.26
N TYR A 62 -0.06 13.05 -2.01
CA TYR A 62 -0.32 13.86 -0.82
C TYR A 62 0.81 14.86 -0.51
N TRP A 63 2.01 14.67 -1.07
CA TRP A 63 3.14 15.58 -0.89
C TRP A 63 3.27 16.57 -2.05
N ASP A 64 2.97 16.15 -3.27
CA ASP A 64 3.05 16.97 -4.48
C ASP A 64 1.91 16.64 -5.47
N PRO A 65 0.85 17.48 -5.54
CA PRO A 65 -0.26 17.29 -6.47
C PRO A 65 0.09 17.64 -7.93
N SER A 66 1.29 18.17 -8.22
CA SER A 66 1.71 18.58 -9.57
C SER A 66 2.13 17.41 -10.49
N GLY A 67 2.16 16.18 -9.97
CA GLY A 67 2.52 14.95 -10.68
C GLY A 67 1.57 14.47 -11.80
N LEU A 68 0.62 15.31 -12.21
CA LEU A 68 -0.36 15.06 -13.28
C LEU A 68 0.24 14.94 -14.70
N ARG A 69 1.54 15.20 -14.88
CA ARG A 69 2.20 15.14 -16.19
C ARG A 69 2.70 13.73 -16.50
N GLY A 70 1.89 12.96 -17.21
CA GLY A 70 2.31 11.74 -17.91
C GLY A 70 1.47 10.52 -17.58
N LEU A 71 0.29 10.41 -18.21
CA LEU A 71 -0.35 9.11 -18.42
C LEU A 71 0.46 8.37 -19.49
N PRO A 72 0.97 7.17 -19.22
CA PRO A 72 1.66 6.39 -20.24
C PRO A 72 0.69 6.08 -21.39
N LYS A 73 1.12 6.34 -22.64
CA LYS A 73 0.38 5.90 -23.83
C LYS A 73 0.30 4.37 -23.86
N PRO A 74 -0.77 3.76 -24.39
CA PRO A 74 -0.86 2.30 -24.48
C PRO A 74 0.22 1.77 -25.42
N PHE A 75 1.10 0.92 -24.91
CA PHE A 75 2.12 0.22 -25.68
C PHE A 75 1.56 -1.08 -26.29
N GLN A 76 1.97 -1.37 -27.53
CA GLN A 76 1.59 -2.56 -28.29
C GLN A 76 2.64 -3.67 -28.12
N ASP A 77 2.12 -4.86 -27.78
CA ASP A 77 2.63 -6.21 -27.99
C ASP A 77 3.58 -6.95 -27.01
N THR A 78 3.11 -8.17 -26.69
CA THR A 78 3.77 -9.42 -26.25
C THR A 78 4.52 -9.52 -24.92
N GLN A 79 3.99 -8.92 -23.85
CA GLN A 79 3.94 -9.49 -22.48
C GLN A 79 2.63 -9.03 -21.79
N LEU A 80 1.56 -9.09 -22.57
CA LEU A 80 0.46 -8.14 -22.50
C LEU A 80 -0.36 -8.24 -21.21
N ASN A 81 -0.70 -9.44 -20.75
CA ASN A 81 -1.69 -9.59 -19.66
C ASN A 81 -1.15 -9.15 -18.29
N ALA A 82 0.11 -9.46 -17.96
CA ALA A 82 0.70 -9.04 -16.69
C ALA A 82 0.92 -7.52 -16.67
N LEU A 83 1.36 -6.95 -17.79
CA LEU A 83 1.55 -5.52 -17.93
C LEU A 83 0.22 -4.75 -17.95
N ILE A 84 -0.80 -5.26 -18.65
CA ILE A 84 -2.16 -4.70 -18.62
C ILE A 84 -2.67 -4.68 -17.18
N THR A 85 -2.57 -5.78 -16.44
CA THR A 85 -3.05 -5.81 -15.04
C THR A 85 -2.29 -4.81 -14.18
N LYS A 86 -0.96 -4.64 -14.39
CA LYS A 86 -0.17 -3.61 -13.69
C LYS A 86 -0.72 -2.22 -14.01
N ILE A 87 -0.84 -1.88 -15.30
CA ILE A 87 -1.30 -0.55 -15.76
C ILE A 87 -2.71 -0.28 -15.26
N MET A 88 -3.64 -1.22 -15.42
CA MET A 88 -5.02 -1.09 -14.96
C MET A 88 -5.08 -0.79 -13.47
N THR A 89 -4.29 -1.52 -12.68
CA THR A 89 -4.21 -1.33 -11.23
C THR A 89 -3.68 0.06 -10.87
N CYS A 90 -2.71 0.59 -11.63
CA CYS A 90 -2.17 1.92 -11.44
C CYS A 90 -3.18 3.00 -11.82
N CYS A 91 -3.86 2.83 -12.96
CA CYS A 91 -4.93 3.71 -13.41
C CYS A 91 -6.07 3.78 -12.39
N THR A 92 -6.46 2.66 -11.76
CA THR A 92 -7.49 2.66 -10.71
C THR A 92 -7.09 3.53 -9.52
N ILE A 93 -5.84 3.42 -9.05
CA ILE A 93 -5.35 4.24 -7.93
C ILE A 93 -5.24 5.70 -8.36
N ASP A 94 -4.66 5.99 -9.52
CA ASP A 94 -4.47 7.36 -9.99
C ASP A 94 -5.81 8.10 -10.22
N VAL A 95 -6.82 7.41 -10.77
CA VAL A 95 -8.18 7.95 -10.91
C VAL A 95 -8.79 8.26 -9.54
N HIS A 96 -8.73 7.32 -8.61
CA HIS A 96 -9.24 7.52 -7.26
C HIS A 96 -8.55 8.71 -6.57
N THR A 97 -7.22 8.77 -6.60
CA THR A 97 -6.48 9.84 -5.93
C THR A 97 -6.76 11.21 -6.57
N ARG A 98 -6.89 11.27 -7.89
CA ARG A 98 -7.33 12.50 -8.58
C ARG A 98 -8.70 12.94 -8.10
N ASP A 99 -9.65 12.02 -7.99
CA ASP A 99 -11.02 12.33 -7.57
C ASP A 99 -11.06 12.79 -6.10
N VAL A 100 -10.22 12.22 -5.23
CA VAL A 100 -10.01 12.69 -3.84
C VAL A 100 -9.46 14.12 -3.83
N VAL A 101 -8.42 14.41 -4.61
CA VAL A 101 -7.84 15.77 -4.69
C VAL A 101 -8.86 16.77 -5.23
N ALA A 102 -9.62 16.41 -6.26
CA ALA A 102 -10.68 17.25 -6.80
C ALA A 102 -11.77 17.56 -5.76
N ASN A 103 -12.14 16.57 -4.94
CA ASN A 103 -13.09 16.76 -3.84
C ASN A 103 -12.52 17.70 -2.75
N LEU A 104 -11.23 17.56 -2.39
CA LEU A 104 -10.58 18.44 -1.41
C LEU A 104 -10.53 19.90 -1.89
N VAL A 105 -10.23 20.11 -3.17
CA VAL A 105 -10.23 21.44 -3.80
C VAL A 105 -11.65 22.03 -3.81
N THR A 106 -12.66 21.23 -4.17
CA THR A 106 -14.06 21.65 -4.17
C THR A 106 -14.55 22.04 -2.78
N GLN A 107 -14.14 21.31 -1.75
CA GLN A 107 -14.45 21.58 -0.35
C GLN A 107 -13.58 22.70 0.26
N LYS A 108 -12.64 23.29 -0.50
CA LYS A 108 -11.71 24.32 -0.05
C LYS A 108 -10.95 23.92 1.21
N VAL A 109 -10.52 22.66 1.28
CA VAL A 109 -9.74 22.16 2.40
C VAL A 109 -8.32 22.71 2.31
N CYS A 110 -8.00 23.65 3.21
CA CYS A 110 -6.68 24.31 3.24
C CYS A 110 -5.77 23.81 4.36
N VAL A 111 -6.24 22.88 5.21
CA VAL A 111 -5.53 22.44 6.41
C VAL A 111 -5.41 20.92 6.41
N TRP A 112 -4.22 20.40 6.70
CA TRP A 112 -3.93 18.96 6.76
C TRP A 112 -4.62 18.22 7.91
N ILE A 113 -5.13 18.94 8.92
CA ILE A 113 -5.88 18.39 10.06
C ILE A 113 -7.36 18.21 9.70
N ALA A 114 -7.83 18.72 8.56
CA ALA A 114 -9.21 18.57 8.16
C ALA A 114 -9.58 17.10 7.99
N PHE A 115 -10.75 16.71 8.50
CA PHE A 115 -11.20 15.31 8.44
C PHE A 115 -11.24 14.75 7.02
N ALA A 116 -11.64 15.56 6.03
CA ALA A 116 -11.64 15.17 4.61
C ALA A 116 -10.25 14.73 4.12
N TRP A 117 -9.18 15.34 4.64
CA TRP A 117 -7.80 14.92 4.38
C TRP A 117 -7.41 13.72 5.24
N LEU A 118 -7.67 13.78 6.56
CA LEU A 118 -7.26 12.76 7.51
C LEU A 118 -7.88 11.39 7.21
N SER A 119 -9.14 11.35 6.76
CA SER A 119 -9.90 10.16 6.39
C SER A 119 -9.39 9.39 5.16
N GLN A 120 -8.33 9.88 4.50
CA GLN A 120 -7.72 9.18 3.38
C GLN A 120 -6.59 8.25 3.85
N LEU A 121 -6.42 7.09 3.21
CA LEU A 121 -5.30 6.18 3.47
C LEU A 121 -4.01 6.76 2.90
N ARG A 122 -3.07 7.13 3.78
CA ARG A 122 -1.77 7.69 3.39
C ARG A 122 -0.64 6.76 3.77
N HIS A 123 0.30 6.54 2.84
CA HIS A 123 1.55 5.84 3.15
C HIS A 123 2.64 6.88 3.37
N ARG A 124 3.26 6.86 4.54
CA ARG A 124 4.36 7.74 4.91
C ARG A 124 5.60 6.92 5.19
N TRP A 125 6.71 7.30 4.59
CA TRP A 125 8.02 6.79 4.98
C TRP A 125 8.53 7.55 6.22
N GLY A 126 8.95 6.82 7.25
CA GLY A 126 9.59 7.38 8.43
C GLY A 126 11.10 7.18 8.38
N ASP A 127 11.86 8.23 8.06
CA ASP A 127 13.32 8.15 7.89
C ASP A 127 14.05 7.64 9.14
N ALA A 128 13.63 8.10 10.32
CA ALA A 128 14.23 7.71 11.60
C ALA A 128 14.09 6.19 11.88
N GLN A 129 12.95 5.61 11.53
CA GLN A 129 12.64 4.21 11.79
C GLN A 129 12.93 3.33 10.56
N LYS A 130 13.22 3.95 9.40
CA LYS A 130 13.36 3.30 8.08
C LYS A 130 12.18 2.39 7.75
N HIS A 131 10.97 2.78 8.14
CA HIS A 131 9.76 1.99 7.95
C HIS A 131 8.66 2.80 7.27
N CYS A 132 7.83 2.10 6.50
CA CYS A 132 6.62 2.66 5.91
C CYS A 132 5.47 2.51 6.92
N PHE A 133 4.71 3.59 7.08
CA PHE A 133 3.54 3.65 7.94
C PHE A 133 2.31 3.91 7.08
N ALA A 134 1.23 3.20 7.38
CA ALA A 134 -0.09 3.46 6.87
C ALA A 134 -0.84 4.30 7.91
N ASN A 135 -1.22 5.51 7.51
CA ASN A 135 -1.92 6.49 8.34
C ASN A 135 -3.34 6.70 7.78
N MET A 136 -4.33 6.69 8.66
CA MET A 136 -5.72 7.00 8.33
C MET A 136 -6.41 7.51 9.60
N CYS A 137 -7.05 8.66 9.52
CA CYS A 137 -7.53 9.40 10.69
C CYS A 137 -6.40 9.54 11.73
N ASP A 138 -6.69 9.16 12.99
CA ASP A 138 -5.74 9.15 14.11
C ASP A 138 -4.97 7.84 14.25
N ALA A 139 -5.27 6.84 13.42
CA ALA A 139 -4.63 5.53 13.48
C ALA A 139 -3.37 5.49 12.62
N GLN A 140 -2.34 4.82 13.15
CA GLN A 140 -1.07 4.60 12.49
C GLN A 140 -0.64 3.14 12.66
N PHE A 141 -0.40 2.46 11.55
CA PHE A 141 0.14 1.10 11.54
C PHE A 141 1.43 1.04 10.76
N ARG A 142 2.38 0.25 11.26
CA ARG A 142 3.58 -0.11 10.50
C ARG A 142 3.20 -1.06 9.37
N TYR A 143 3.70 -0.80 8.17
CA TYR A 143 3.49 -1.69 7.03
C TYR A 143 4.27 -3.01 7.25
N PHE A 144 3.61 -4.15 7.00
CA PHE A 144 4.18 -5.48 7.24
C PHE A 144 5.00 -6.03 6.07
N TYR A 145 4.98 -5.38 4.91
CA TYR A 145 5.77 -5.77 3.74
C TYR A 145 5.45 -7.16 3.14
N GLU A 146 4.24 -7.68 3.38
CA GLU A 146 3.76 -8.91 2.76
C GLU A 146 3.77 -8.80 1.23
N SER A 147 4.21 -9.86 0.54
CA SER A 147 4.20 -9.90 -0.93
C SER A 147 2.80 -10.19 -1.45
N LEU A 148 2.12 -9.15 -1.96
CA LEU A 148 0.75 -9.22 -2.44
C LEU A 148 0.66 -9.53 -3.95
N GLY A 149 1.78 -9.52 -4.67
CA GLY A 149 1.81 -9.71 -6.12
C GLY A 149 1.04 -8.62 -6.90
N ASN A 150 0.67 -8.93 -8.14
CA ASN A 150 -0.12 -8.06 -9.00
C ASN A 150 -1.55 -8.59 -9.15
N ASN A 151 -2.26 -8.64 -8.03
CA ASN A 151 -3.67 -9.02 -8.01
C ASN A 151 -4.54 -7.86 -8.56
N PRO A 152 -5.57 -8.16 -9.38
CA PRO A 152 -6.47 -7.13 -9.88
C PRO A 152 -7.14 -6.39 -8.71
N ARG A 153 -7.20 -5.06 -8.79
CA ARG A 153 -7.85 -4.24 -7.76
C ARG A 153 -9.28 -3.93 -8.13
N LEU A 154 -10.13 -3.93 -7.11
CA LEU A 154 -11.47 -3.38 -7.20
C LEU A 154 -11.39 -1.86 -7.36
N ILE A 155 -12.37 -1.31 -8.09
CA ILE A 155 -12.52 0.13 -8.23
C ILE A 155 -12.78 0.73 -6.85
N ILE A 156 -12.02 1.76 -6.49
CA ILE A 156 -12.17 2.46 -5.21
C ILE A 156 -13.33 3.45 -5.34
N THR A 157 -14.35 3.28 -4.51
CA THR A 157 -15.54 4.14 -4.48
C THR A 157 -15.67 4.80 -3.11
N PRO A 158 -16.47 5.88 -2.97
CA PRO A 158 -16.73 6.49 -1.66
C PRO A 158 -17.30 5.52 -0.62
N LEU A 159 -17.98 4.44 -1.05
CA LEU A 159 -18.46 3.40 -0.14
C LEU A 159 -17.31 2.54 0.39
N THR A 160 -16.38 2.16 -0.49
CA THR A 160 -15.17 1.41 -0.13
C THR A 160 -14.28 2.21 0.82
N ASP A 161 -14.15 3.52 0.63
CA ASP A 161 -13.37 4.40 1.52
C ASP A 161 -13.98 4.48 2.92
N ARG A 162 -15.32 4.56 3.03
CA ARG A 162 -16.00 4.52 4.33
C ARG A 162 -15.80 3.18 5.04
N TYR A 163 -15.90 2.08 4.31
CA TYR A 163 -15.62 0.75 4.86
C TYR A 163 -14.17 0.66 5.36
N ALA A 164 -13.20 1.13 4.57
CA ALA A 164 -11.79 1.16 4.96
C ALA A 164 -11.56 1.98 6.24
N ASN A 165 -12.15 3.18 6.34
CA ASN A 165 -12.09 4.03 7.53
C ASN A 165 -12.61 3.33 8.80
N ASN A 166 -13.79 2.71 8.70
CA ASN A 166 -14.38 1.98 9.82
C ASN A 166 -13.50 0.79 10.22
N HIS A 167 -13.03 0.01 9.24
CA HIS A 167 -12.18 -1.14 9.50
C HIS A 167 -10.87 -0.73 10.18
N PHE A 168 -10.19 0.31 9.68
CA PHE A 168 -8.93 0.80 10.24
C PHE A 168 -9.09 1.31 11.68
N SER A 169 -10.20 1.99 11.95
CA SER A 169 -10.55 2.47 13.30
C SER A 169 -10.83 1.30 14.25
N CYS A 170 -11.58 0.28 13.79
CA CYS A 170 -11.82 -0.94 14.57
C CYS A 170 -10.52 -1.68 14.90
N VAL A 171 -9.63 -1.85 13.92
CA VAL A 171 -8.33 -2.49 14.13
C VAL A 171 -7.50 -1.74 15.18
N GLN A 172 -7.55 -0.40 15.18
CA GLN A 172 -6.82 0.40 16.18
C GLN A 172 -7.35 0.16 17.59
N VAL A 173 -8.68 0.16 17.76
CA VAL A 173 -9.32 -0.14 19.05
C VAL A 173 -8.95 -1.54 19.52
N LEU A 174 -8.98 -2.53 18.64
CA LEU A 174 -8.60 -3.90 18.97
C LEU A 174 -7.13 -4.01 19.40
N HIS A 175 -6.23 -3.29 18.72
CA HIS A 175 -4.81 -3.30 19.07
C HIS A 175 -4.53 -2.67 20.45
N TYR A 176 -5.24 -1.60 20.81
CA TYR A 176 -5.18 -1.03 22.16
C TYR A 176 -5.81 -1.94 23.23
N SER A 177 -6.85 -2.70 22.85
CA SER A 177 -7.56 -3.60 23.77
C SER A 177 -6.80 -4.89 24.03
N ASN A 178 -5.97 -5.34 23.07
CA ASN A 178 -5.13 -6.52 23.21
C ASN A 178 -3.75 -6.30 22.54
N PRO A 179 -2.74 -5.79 23.28
CA PRO A 179 -1.44 -5.47 22.73
C PRO A 179 -0.53 -6.69 22.45
N VAL A 180 -0.98 -7.91 22.76
CA VAL A 180 -0.14 -9.13 22.72
C VAL A 180 -0.35 -9.98 21.45
N SER A 181 -1.40 -9.75 20.67
CA SER A 181 -1.68 -10.53 19.45
C SER A 181 -0.94 -9.99 18.23
N PRO A 182 -0.15 -10.82 17.52
CA PRO A 182 0.56 -10.38 16.34
C PRO A 182 -0.41 -10.02 15.20
N PRO A 183 -0.06 -9.03 14.36
CA PRO A 183 -0.93 -8.45 13.32
C PRO A 183 -1.46 -9.46 12.26
N ASN A 184 -0.90 -10.66 12.20
CA ASN A 184 -1.30 -11.76 11.31
C ASN A 184 -2.52 -12.56 11.82
N GLU A 185 -2.92 -12.46 13.09
CA GLU A 185 -4.12 -13.14 13.61
C GLU A 185 -5.43 -12.39 13.33
N TRP A 186 -5.35 -11.10 12.95
CA TRP A 186 -6.53 -10.26 12.75
C TRP A 186 -7.23 -10.50 11.40
N CYS A 187 -6.62 -11.26 10.49
CA CYS A 187 -7.27 -11.77 9.28
C CYS A 187 -8.27 -12.91 9.55
N CYS A 188 -8.29 -13.48 10.77
CA CYS A 188 -9.10 -14.64 11.12
C CYS A 188 -10.38 -14.36 11.92
N CYS A 189 -10.80 -13.09 12.09
CA CYS A 189 -12.19 -12.80 12.46
C CYS A 189 -13.13 -13.04 11.25
N ARG A 190 -13.15 -14.28 10.76
CA ARG A 190 -14.28 -14.83 10.03
C ARG A 190 -15.44 -14.83 11.01
N THR A 191 -16.47 -14.08 10.65
CA THR A 191 -17.84 -14.17 11.15
C THR A 191 -18.18 -15.59 11.62
N SER A 192 -18.52 -15.70 12.90
CA SER A 192 -19.44 -16.72 13.40
C SER A 192 -20.73 -16.74 12.59
#